data_AF-A0A9C9KTM1-F1
#
_entry.id   AF-A0A9C9KTM1-F1
#
_cell.length_a   1.000
_cell.length_b   1.000
_cell.length_c   1.000
_cell.angle_alpha   90.00
_cell.angle_beta   90.00
_cell.angle_gamma   90.00
#
_symmetry.space_group_name_H-M   'P 1'
#
loop_
_entity.id
_entity.type
_entity.pdbx_description
1 polymer ?
#
loop_
_entity_poly.entity_id
_entity_poly.type
_entity_poly.pdbx_seq_one_letter_code
_entity_poly.pdbx_strand_id
1 'polypeptide(L)'
;LGPRDDNNNSLGGSFRTVGSLQIQFPPPFMTGTNSVRLSTFFDVGNVFPGAEDFETGELRMSVGLGATWLSPVGPLAISFAQPLNDKSGDKVQKIQFTLGAGF
;
A
#
# COMPACT_ATOMS: atom_id res chain seq x y z
N LEU A 1 -5.74 -8.55 -3.88
CA LEU A 1 -6.90 -8.69 -2.98
C LEU A 1 -8.16 -8.53 -3.81
N GLY A 2 -9.27 -9.13 -3.39
CA GLY A 2 -10.54 -9.13 -4.12
C GLY A 2 -10.78 -10.38 -4.98
N PRO A 3 -11.85 -10.38 -5.79
CA PRO A 3 -12.33 -11.53 -6.56
C PRO A 3 -11.28 -12.14 -7.48
N ARG A 4 -11.34 -13.46 -7.66
CA ARG A 4 -10.36 -14.22 -8.45
C ARG A 4 -11.00 -15.27 -9.35
N ASP A 5 -10.29 -15.61 -10.41
CA ASP A 5 -10.62 -16.74 -11.28
C ASP A 5 -10.04 -18.05 -10.71
N ASP A 6 -10.39 -19.17 -11.37
CA ASP A 6 -9.91 -20.51 -11.01
C ASP A 6 -8.38 -20.65 -11.16
N ASN A 7 -7.73 -19.74 -11.89
CA ASN A 7 -6.27 -19.69 -12.06
C ASN A 7 -5.58 -18.75 -11.04
N ASN A 8 -6.31 -18.27 -10.04
CA ASN A 8 -5.82 -17.36 -8.99
C ASN A 8 -5.33 -15.99 -9.51
N ASN A 9 -5.85 -15.54 -10.65
CA ASN A 9 -5.69 -14.19 -11.17
C ASN A 9 -6.74 -13.26 -10.56
N SER A 10 -6.40 -11.98 -10.43
CA SER A 10 -7.37 -10.99 -9.92
C SER A 10 -8.37 -10.64 -11.02
N LEU A 11 -9.66 -10.83 -10.76
CA LEU A 11 -10.74 -10.45 -11.67
C LEU A 11 -11.09 -8.96 -11.59
N GLY A 12 -10.71 -8.31 -10.48
CA GLY A 12 -11.18 -6.97 -10.16
C GLY A 12 -12.58 -6.99 -9.53
N GLY A 13 -13.26 -5.85 -9.53
CA GLY A 13 -14.58 -5.71 -8.94
C GLY A 13 -15.15 -4.31 -9.14
N SER A 14 -16.47 -4.15 -8.99
CA SER A 14 -17.16 -2.88 -9.20
C SER A 14 -17.24 -2.01 -7.93
N PHE A 15 -16.91 -2.58 -6.77
CA PHE A 15 -16.91 -1.87 -5.49
C PHE A 15 -15.54 -1.92 -4.82
N ARG A 16 -15.03 -0.77 -4.36
CA ARG A 16 -13.73 -0.64 -3.70
C ARG A 16 -13.86 0.13 -2.40
N THR A 17 -13.23 -0.39 -1.36
CA THR A 17 -13.07 0.30 -0.07
C THR A 17 -11.60 0.47 0.23
N VAL A 18 -11.22 1.68 0.64
CA VAL A 18 -9.84 2.02 0.98
C VAL A 18 -9.82 3.08 2.06
N GLY A 19 -8.95 2.90 3.04
CA GLY A 19 -8.61 3.85 4.08
C GLY A 19 -7.11 3.78 4.35
N SER A 20 -6.51 4.92 4.65
CA SER A 20 -5.09 5.01 4.96
C SER A 20 -4.87 6.08 6.01
N LEU A 21 -4.03 5.76 7.00
CA LEU A 21 -3.51 6.69 7.98
C LEU A 21 -2.00 6.75 7.79
N GLN A 22 -1.46 7.93 7.51
CA GLN A 22 -0.03 8.13 7.29
C GLN A 22 0.50 9.25 8.16
N ILE A 23 1.61 8.97 8.85
CA ILE A 23 2.36 9.96 9.63
C ILE A 23 3.70 10.15 8.95
N GLN A 24 4.02 11.39 8.60
CA GLN A 24 5.30 11.78 8.00
C GLN A 24 6.19 12.42 9.07
N PHE A 25 7.47 12.10 9.05
CA PHE A 25 8.43 12.63 10.01
C PHE A 25 9.81 12.83 9.37
N PRO A 26 10.61 13.77 9.89
CA PRO A 26 11.95 14.02 9.36
C PRO A 26 12.87 12.81 9.63
N PRO A 27 13.78 12.48 8.69
CA PRO A 27 14.76 11.43 8.92
C PRO A 27 15.69 11.80 10.09
N PRO A 28 15.82 10.94 11.14
CA PRO A 28 16.59 11.27 12.34
C PRO A 28 18.12 11.28 12.10
N PHE A 29 18.57 10.78 10.95
CA PHE A 29 19.98 10.63 10.56
C PHE A 29 20.45 11.63 9.50
N MET A 30 19.55 12.45 8.95
CA MET A 30 19.87 13.48 7.96
C MET A 30 19.36 14.84 8.45
N THR A 31 20.26 15.65 9.00
CA THR A 31 19.95 17.00 9.46
C THR A 31 20.25 18.01 8.34
N GLY A 32 19.25 18.81 7.93
CA GLY A 32 19.44 19.95 7.04
C GLY A 32 19.06 19.76 5.57
N THR A 33 18.52 18.60 5.17
CA THR A 33 18.06 18.35 3.78
C THR A 33 16.59 17.90 3.74
N ASN A 34 15.75 18.62 3.00
CA ASN A 34 14.32 18.29 2.82
C ASN A 34 14.04 17.36 1.63
N SER A 35 15.08 16.79 1.01
CA SER A 35 14.95 15.93 -0.18
C SER A 35 14.46 14.52 0.15
N VAL A 36 14.54 14.10 1.42
CA VAL A 36 14.07 12.79 1.89
C VAL A 36 12.95 13.00 2.90
N ARG A 37 11.87 12.23 2.75
CA ARG A 37 10.75 12.19 3.70
C ARG A 37 10.53 10.76 4.14
N LEU A 38 10.46 10.54 5.46
CA LEU A 38 10.07 9.24 6.01
C LEU A 38 8.59 9.28 6.40
N SER A 39 7.97 8.11 6.35
CA SER A 39 6.60 7.92 6.83
C SER A 39 6.43 6.57 7.51
N THR A 40 5.44 6.51 8.39
CA THR A 40 4.81 5.27 8.83
C THR A 40 3.35 5.31 8.40
N PHE A 41 2.78 4.17 8.08
CA PHE A 41 1.40 4.09 7.62
C PHE A 41 0.67 2.88 8.18
N PHE A 42 -0.65 3.00 8.23
CA PHE A 42 -1.62 1.94 8.43
C PHE A 42 -2.63 2.03 7.28
N ASP A 43 -2.74 0.96 6.49
CA ASP A 43 -3.66 0.89 5.37
C ASP A 43 -4.72 -0.17 5.62
N VAL A 44 -5.94 0.09 5.15
CA VAL A 44 -7.04 -0.86 5.13
C VAL A 44 -7.75 -0.80 3.79
N GLY A 45 -8.11 -1.94 3.22
CA GLY A 45 -8.93 -1.94 2.01
C GLY A 45 -9.16 -3.31 1.41
N ASN A 46 -10.11 -3.34 0.47
CA ASN A 46 -10.36 -4.47 -0.41
C ASN A 46 -11.18 -4.04 -1.64
N VAL A 47 -11.23 -4.91 -2.64
CA VAL A 47 -12.09 -4.80 -3.84
C VAL A 47 -13.11 -5.94 -3.79
N PHE A 48 -14.35 -5.67 -4.17
CA PHE A 48 -15.48 -6.59 -4.13
C PHE A 48 -16.22 -6.61 -5.48
N PRO A 49 -16.89 -7.72 -5.87
CA PRO A 49 -17.64 -7.78 -7.12
C PRO A 49 -18.72 -6.71 -7.21
N GLY A 50 -19.55 -6.56 -6.16
CA GLY A 50 -20.56 -5.51 -5.98
C GLY A 50 -20.55 -4.90 -4.57
N ALA A 51 -21.45 -3.94 -4.33
CA ALA A 51 -21.58 -3.28 -3.03
C ALA A 51 -22.29 -4.17 -1.99
N GLU A 52 -23.15 -5.06 -2.48
CA GLU A 52 -23.85 -6.11 -1.73
C GLU A 52 -22.90 -7.18 -1.18
N ASP A 53 -21.73 -7.37 -1.80
CA ASP A 53 -20.69 -8.31 -1.37
C ASP A 53 -19.75 -7.71 -0.32
N PHE A 54 -20.00 -6.49 0.14
CA PHE A 54 -19.16 -5.85 1.14
C PHE A 54 -19.22 -6.60 2.47
N GLU A 55 -18.06 -7.11 2.88
CA GLU A 55 -17.89 -7.76 4.16
C GLU A 55 -16.69 -7.18 4.91
N THR A 56 -16.92 -6.74 6.15
CA THR A 56 -15.89 -6.13 7.01
C THR A 56 -14.77 -7.12 7.34
N GLY A 57 -15.09 -8.41 7.49
CA GLY A 57 -14.13 -9.50 7.71
C GLY A 57 -13.23 -9.81 6.51
N GLU A 58 -13.55 -9.27 5.34
CA GLU A 58 -12.73 -9.40 4.13
C GLU A 58 -11.79 -8.21 3.88
N LEU A 59 -11.88 -7.15 4.68
CA LEU A 59 -10.90 -6.06 4.62
C LEU A 59 -9.50 -6.58 4.95
N ARG A 60 -8.49 -6.16 4.18
CA ARG A 60 -7.09 -6.41 4.52
C ARG A 60 -6.45 -5.17 5.10
N MET A 61 -5.57 -5.39 6.06
CA MET A 61 -4.89 -4.36 6.82
C MET A 61 -3.39 -4.58 6.74
N SER A 62 -2.65 -3.48 6.70
CA SER A 62 -1.19 -3.51 6.77
C SER A 62 -0.68 -2.31 7.58
N VAL A 63 0.51 -2.49 8.16
CA VAL A 63 1.32 -1.40 8.71
C VAL A 63 2.64 -1.37 7.99
N GLY A 64 3.24 -0.19 7.85
CA GLY A 64 4.50 -0.11 7.15
C GLY A 64 5.27 1.18 7.35
N LEU A 65 6.47 1.17 6.79
CA LEU A 65 7.39 2.29 6.73
C LEU A 65 7.57 2.69 5.26
N GLY A 66 7.61 4.00 5.01
CA GLY A 66 7.84 4.58 3.70
C GLY A 66 9.02 5.55 3.72
N ALA A 67 9.70 5.64 2.58
CA ALA A 67 10.65 6.70 2.32
C ALA A 67 10.40 7.23 0.90
N THR A 68 10.38 8.56 0.78
CA THR A 68 10.31 9.25 -0.50
C THR A 68 11.54 10.12 -0.64
N TRP A 69 12.29 9.93 -1.72
CA TRP A 69 13.44 10.73 -2.10
C TRP A 69 13.15 11.49 -3.38
N LEU A 70 13.22 12.82 -3.32
CA LEU A 70 13.22 13.66 -4.50
C LEU A 70 14.64 13.71 -5.07
N SER A 71 14.94 12.79 -6.00
CA SER A 71 16.24 12.69 -6.66
C SER A 71 16.33 13.66 -7.85
N PRO A 72 17.54 13.93 -8.39
CA PRO A 72 17.71 14.76 -9.59
C PRO A 72 17.00 14.21 -10.83
N VAL A 73 16.71 12.90 -10.87
CA VAL A 73 16.04 12.23 -12.00
C VAL A 73 14.54 12.01 -11.77
N GLY A 74 14.02 12.45 -10.62
CA GLY A 74 12.59 12.36 -10.28
C GLY A 74 12.32 11.76 -8.89
N PRO A 75 11.03 11.63 -8.53
CA PRO A 75 10.63 11.02 -7.26
C PRO A 75 10.94 9.53 -7.24
N LEU A 76 11.59 9.08 -6.17
CA LEU A 76 11.71 7.68 -5.80
C LEU A 76 10.90 7.46 -4.53
N ALA A 77 9.99 6.49 -4.54
CA ALA A 77 9.31 6.04 -3.35
C ALA A 77 9.65 4.57 -3.08
N ILE A 78 9.93 4.23 -1.83
CA ILE A 78 10.05 2.85 -1.37
C ILE A 78 9.19 2.69 -0.12
N SER A 79 8.52 1.55 -0.01
CA SER A 79 7.78 1.18 1.19
C SER A 79 8.02 -0.27 1.55
N PHE A 80 7.99 -0.52 2.86
CA PHE A 80 7.93 -1.84 3.44
C PHE A 80 6.61 -1.96 4.21
N ALA A 81 5.75 -2.89 3.81
CA ALA A 81 4.46 -3.14 4.44
C ALA A 81 4.40 -4.57 4.99
N GLN A 82 4.04 -4.68 6.26
CA GLN A 82 3.71 -5.93 6.92
C GLN A 82 2.18 -6.10 6.93
N PRO A 83 1.63 -7.14 6.26
CA PRO A 83 0.21 -7.45 6.37
C PRO A 83 -0.11 -7.90 7.80
N LEU A 84 -1.29 -7.52 8.28
CA LEU A 84 -1.78 -7.85 9.62
C LEU A 84 -2.79 -8.99 9.63
N ASN A 85 -3.44 -9.26 8.50
CA ASN A 85 -4.51 -10.26 8.38
C ASN A 85 -4.60 -10.86 6.95
N ASP A 86 -3.46 -11.20 6.35
CA ASP A 86 -3.44 -11.93 5.09
C ASP A 86 -4.09 -13.31 5.23
N LYS A 87 -4.79 -13.75 4.18
CA LYS A 87 -5.45 -15.06 4.12
C LYS A 87 -4.80 -15.92 3.04
N SER A 88 -5.07 -17.23 3.10
CA SER A 88 -4.68 -18.15 2.04
C SER A 88 -5.19 -17.64 0.68
N GLY A 89 -4.31 -17.66 -0.31
CA GLY A 89 -4.56 -17.09 -1.64
C GLY A 89 -4.06 -15.65 -1.80
N ASP A 90 -3.85 -14.86 -0.75
CA ASP A 90 -3.35 -13.48 -0.89
C ASP A 90 -1.93 -13.44 -1.48
N LYS A 91 -1.75 -12.58 -2.49
CA LYS A 91 -0.44 -12.32 -3.11
C LYS A 91 0.20 -11.16 -2.36
N VAL A 92 1.06 -11.48 -1.38
CA VAL A 92 1.72 -10.49 -0.52
C VAL A 92 2.98 -9.96 -1.18
N GLN A 93 3.10 -8.63 -1.26
CA GLN A 93 4.33 -7.93 -1.66
C GLN A 93 4.75 -6.97 -0.54
N LYS A 94 5.76 -7.39 0.23
CA LYS A 94 6.19 -6.62 1.41
C LYS A 94 7.01 -5.39 1.06
N ILE A 95 7.78 -5.42 -0.02
CA ILE A 95 8.57 -4.27 -0.50
C ILE A 95 7.95 -3.79 -1.80
N GLN A 96 7.67 -2.49 -1.87
CA GLN A 96 7.20 -1.83 -3.08
C GLN A 96 8.08 -0.62 -3.35
N PHE A 97 8.34 -0.35 -4.63
CA PHE A 97 9.09 0.81 -5.03
C PHE A 97 8.53 1.38 -6.32
N THR A 98 8.60 2.70 -6.46
CA THR A 98 8.15 3.44 -7.63
C THR A 98 9.23 4.43 -8.03
N LEU A 99 9.62 4.42 -9.31
CA LEU A 99 10.53 5.41 -9.90
C LEU A 99 9.77 6.26 -10.92
N GLY A 100 9.92 7.59 -10.81
CA GLY A 100 9.36 8.54 -11.76
C GLY A 100 8.04 9.16 -11.32
N ALA A 101 7.46 9.99 -12.18
CA ALA A 101 6.10 10.49 -11.99
C ALA A 101 5.13 9.35 -12.24
N GLY A 102 4.55 8.79 -11.17
CA GLY A 102 3.50 7.78 -11.29
C GLY A 102 2.25 8.36 -11.97
N PHE A 103 1.74 7.66 -12.97
CA PHE A 103 0.40 7.83 -13.52
C PHE A 103 -0.39 6.54 -13.27
#